data_AF-A0A1Y2SSP2-F1
#
_entry.id   AF-A0A1Y2SSP2-F1
#
_cell.length_a   1.000
_cell.length_b   1.000
_cell.length_c   1.000
_cell.angle_alpha   90.00
_cell.angle_beta   90.00
_cell.angle_gamma   90.00
#
_symmetry.space_group_name_H-M   'P 1'
#
loop_
_entity.id
_entity.type
_entity.pdbx_description
1 polymer ?
#
loop_
_entity_poly.entity_id
_entity_poly.type
_entity_poly.pdbx_seq_one_letter_code
_entity_poly.pdbx_strand_id
1 'polypeptide(L)'
;MYAQYESALAALDSTPPARARTSASASASARPPSDQRSASLRRELLSTRYALAVAATHYRTLQRFQQLGPDASRAQVKSAIPAWIMPEDAVYAYGARHTDATTRPFDVLIIADAHLLDVSALGLLAQAQTVVLFGDPHLVGVRDGLLARSDVLSDAVERFHTEHLEGKVAFSASCASRCSLYDMVASALGTGAHTRLTLSTRPAELLTYANTQAYHGQIQATRAASARATSAREASARDQSACMVSYRVPDTAREENAVTALIHACMESGAYDGKTFGIVSLGDGAYTTRLRETLRAHFDPATYTDQQLLCGPAHMFQSQTRDVLILSCGQDARAVRRRSVRSSLALRELATATCSATEQLWVVHAFDPRRNLAFDDVRVPLFRMLSANLSASPSALPASIRARVTQILEPRTSASHEGQHSAGVSMEDIADSLGDMLL
;
A
#
# COMPACT_ATOMS: atom_id res chain seq x y z
N MET A 1 -9.35 7.05 -18.37
CA MET A 1 -9.13 5.64 -17.97
C MET A 1 -10.14 4.71 -18.64
N TYR A 2 -11.45 4.85 -18.37
CA TYR A 2 -12.50 4.00 -18.98
C TYR A 2 -12.43 3.90 -20.52
N ALA A 3 -12.24 5.02 -21.21
CA ALA A 3 -12.13 5.06 -22.69
C ALA A 3 -10.89 4.31 -23.25
N GLN A 4 -9.79 4.25 -22.50
CA GLN A 4 -8.59 3.52 -22.93
C GLN A 4 -8.78 2.00 -22.81
N TYR A 5 -9.53 1.54 -21.80
CA TYR A 5 -9.90 0.14 -21.65
C TYR A 5 -10.94 -0.30 -22.67
N GLU A 6 -11.96 0.52 -22.95
CA GLU A 6 -12.93 0.31 -24.03
C GLU A 6 -12.23 0.18 -25.39
N SER A 7 -11.27 1.06 -25.68
CA SER A 7 -10.47 0.99 -26.90
C SER A 7 -9.61 -0.28 -26.98
N ALA A 8 -9.03 -0.73 -25.86
CA ALA A 8 -8.25 -1.98 -25.82
C ALA A 8 -9.12 -3.23 -26.00
N LEU A 9 -10.33 -3.26 -25.42
CA LEU A 9 -11.32 -4.32 -25.62
C LEU A 9 -11.81 -4.37 -27.07
N ALA A 10 -12.16 -3.21 -27.64
CA ALA A 10 -12.58 -3.11 -29.03
C ALA A 10 -11.47 -3.56 -30.00
N ALA A 11 -10.21 -3.25 -29.71
CA ALA A 11 -9.07 -3.71 -30.49
C ALA A 11 -8.95 -5.24 -30.48
N LEU A 12 -9.14 -5.89 -29.33
CA LEU A 12 -9.13 -7.36 -29.21
C LEU A 12 -10.32 -8.03 -29.90
N ASP A 13 -11.49 -7.41 -29.87
CA ASP A 13 -12.69 -7.89 -30.58
C ASP A 13 -12.57 -7.70 -32.10
N SER A 14 -11.78 -6.72 -32.55
CA SER A 14 -11.53 -6.45 -33.97
C SER A 14 -10.43 -7.33 -34.59
N THR A 15 -9.60 -8.00 -33.78
CA THR A 15 -8.61 -8.96 -34.28
C THR A 15 -9.29 -10.25 -34.72
N PRO A 16 -9.29 -10.60 -36.03
CA PRO A 16 -9.87 -11.85 -36.48
C PRO A 16 -9.10 -13.04 -35.90
N PRO A 17 -9.76 -14.16 -35.55
CA PRO A 17 -9.06 -15.36 -35.14
C PRO A 17 -8.08 -15.76 -36.25
N ALA A 18 -6.82 -16.01 -35.88
CA ALA A 18 -5.80 -16.45 -36.82
C ALA A 18 -6.37 -17.63 -37.62
N ARG A 19 -6.51 -17.46 -38.95
CA ARG A 19 -7.11 -18.46 -39.84
C ARG A 19 -6.50 -19.83 -39.53
N ALA A 20 -7.31 -20.73 -39.00
CA ALA A 20 -6.97 -22.13 -38.88
C ALA A 20 -6.59 -22.62 -40.28
N ARG A 21 -5.30 -22.91 -40.49
CA ARG A 21 -4.86 -23.66 -41.68
C ARG A 21 -5.52 -25.03 -41.57
N THR A 22 -6.53 -25.23 -42.39
CA THR A 22 -7.18 -26.52 -42.60
C THR A 22 -6.17 -27.47 -43.23
N SER A 23 -5.51 -28.28 -42.41
CA SER A 23 -4.98 -29.57 -42.82
C SER A 23 -5.39 -30.58 -41.75
N ALA A 24 -6.25 -31.51 -42.15
CA ALA A 24 -6.76 -32.58 -41.32
C ALA A 24 -5.61 -33.41 -40.73
N SER A 25 -5.50 -33.43 -39.40
CA SER A 25 -5.21 -34.66 -38.66
C SER A 25 -5.76 -34.51 -37.25
N ALA A 26 -6.53 -35.52 -36.84
CA ALA A 26 -7.06 -35.64 -35.50
C ALA A 26 -5.93 -36.02 -34.54
N SER A 27 -5.50 -35.08 -33.72
CA SER A 27 -4.85 -35.37 -32.43
C SER A 27 -5.16 -34.24 -31.47
N ALA A 28 -5.34 -34.58 -30.19
CA ALA A 28 -5.77 -33.70 -29.11
C ALA A 28 -4.91 -32.42 -29.06
N SER A 29 -5.43 -31.33 -29.62
CA SER A 29 -4.69 -30.07 -29.79
C SER A 29 -4.92 -29.17 -28.58
N ALA A 30 -3.88 -29.05 -27.75
CA ALA A 30 -3.70 -27.89 -26.91
C ALA A 30 -3.80 -26.63 -27.79
N ARG A 31 -4.68 -25.68 -27.40
CA ARG A 31 -4.83 -24.39 -28.10
C ARG A 31 -3.47 -23.71 -28.25
N PRO A 32 -3.19 -23.05 -29.39
CA PRO A 32 -1.91 -22.38 -29.60
C PRO A 32 -1.68 -21.30 -28.52
N PRO A 33 -0.41 -21.06 -28.11
CA PRO A 33 -0.07 -20.15 -27.01
C PRO A 33 -0.52 -18.69 -27.25
N SER A 34 -0.77 -18.30 -28.50
CA SER A 34 -1.33 -17.00 -28.87
C SER A 34 -2.79 -16.84 -28.44
N ASP A 35 -3.60 -17.89 -28.55
CA ASP A 35 -5.03 -17.87 -28.19
C ASP A 35 -5.24 -17.90 -26.68
N GLN A 36 -4.34 -18.55 -25.94
CA GLN A 36 -4.36 -18.51 -24.48
C GLN A 36 -4.01 -17.13 -23.93
N ARG A 37 -3.04 -16.43 -24.53
CA ARG A 37 -2.66 -15.06 -24.13
C ARG A 37 -3.76 -14.04 -24.45
N SER A 38 -4.39 -14.12 -25.61
CA SER A 38 -5.49 -13.22 -25.96
C SER A 38 -6.74 -13.50 -25.11
N ALA A 39 -7.04 -14.77 -24.80
CA ALA A 39 -8.12 -15.13 -23.89
C ALA A 39 -7.85 -14.67 -22.43
N SER A 40 -6.62 -14.82 -21.93
CA SER A 40 -6.26 -14.35 -20.59
C SER A 40 -6.35 -12.83 -20.49
N LEU A 41 -5.86 -12.12 -21.50
CA LEU A 41 -5.88 -10.66 -21.55
C LEU A 41 -7.32 -10.13 -21.73
N ARG A 42 -8.17 -10.83 -22.49
CA ARG A 42 -9.61 -10.54 -22.57
C ARG A 42 -10.29 -10.70 -21.20
N ARG A 43 -10.00 -11.79 -20.49
CA ARG A 43 -10.54 -12.04 -19.14
C ARG A 43 -10.09 -10.96 -18.15
N GLU A 44 -8.84 -10.53 -18.25
CA GLU A 44 -8.26 -9.44 -17.45
C GLU A 44 -8.92 -8.08 -17.73
N LEU A 45 -9.15 -7.75 -18.99
CA LEU A 45 -9.83 -6.51 -19.35
C LEU A 45 -11.30 -6.53 -18.94
N LEU A 46 -11.98 -7.68 -19.03
CA LEU A 46 -13.35 -7.82 -18.56
C LEU A 46 -13.47 -7.68 -17.04
N SER A 47 -12.57 -8.31 -16.27
CA SER A 47 -12.56 -8.15 -14.81
C SER A 47 -12.22 -6.72 -14.39
N THR A 48 -11.27 -6.07 -15.07
CA THR A 48 -10.93 -4.66 -14.84
C THR A 48 -12.08 -3.73 -15.21
N ARG A 49 -12.77 -3.98 -16.33
CA ARG A 49 -13.97 -3.23 -16.73
C ARG A 49 -15.06 -3.36 -15.68
N TYR A 50 -15.25 -4.56 -15.13
CA TYR A 50 -16.23 -4.79 -14.08
C TYR A 50 -15.88 -4.00 -12.80
N ALA A 51 -14.63 -4.05 -12.34
CA ALA A 51 -14.16 -3.27 -11.20
C ALA A 51 -14.34 -1.74 -11.42
N LEU A 52 -13.97 -1.25 -12.59
CA LEU A 52 -14.16 0.17 -12.95
C LEU A 52 -15.63 0.56 -13.09
N ALA A 53 -16.48 -0.34 -13.59
CA ALA A 53 -17.92 -0.11 -13.67
C ALA A 53 -18.54 0.00 -12.27
N VAL A 54 -18.06 -0.79 -11.31
CA VAL A 54 -18.48 -0.73 -9.90
C VAL A 54 -17.99 0.58 -9.23
N ALA A 55 -16.77 1.02 -9.54
CA ALA A 55 -16.30 2.32 -9.09
C ALA A 55 -17.11 3.49 -9.72
N ALA A 56 -17.45 3.37 -11.01
CA ALA A 56 -18.25 4.37 -11.72
C ALA A 56 -19.72 4.39 -11.27
N THR A 57 -20.29 3.25 -10.86
CA THR A 57 -21.62 3.23 -10.25
C THR A 57 -21.63 4.03 -8.96
N HIS A 58 -20.59 4.00 -8.12
CA HIS A 58 -20.53 4.83 -6.91
C HIS A 58 -20.76 6.33 -7.20
N TYR A 59 -20.11 6.89 -8.23
CA TYR A 59 -20.30 8.29 -8.60
C TYR A 59 -21.71 8.60 -9.11
N ARG A 60 -22.29 7.69 -9.91
CA ARG A 60 -23.68 7.82 -10.40
C ARG A 60 -24.71 7.61 -9.29
N THR A 61 -24.38 6.78 -8.30
CA THR A 61 -25.17 6.54 -7.10
C THR A 61 -25.30 7.81 -6.28
N LEU A 62 -24.20 8.55 -6.08
CA LEU A 62 -24.22 9.83 -5.36
C LEU A 62 -25.11 10.86 -6.07
N GLN A 63 -25.03 10.97 -7.39
CA GLN A 63 -25.90 11.87 -8.16
C GLN A 63 -27.39 11.48 -8.06
N ARG A 64 -27.72 10.18 -8.14
CA ARG A 64 -29.10 9.71 -7.97
C ARG A 64 -29.62 9.91 -6.56
N PHE A 65 -28.76 9.74 -5.56
CA PHE A 65 -29.12 9.99 -4.15
C PHE A 65 -29.40 11.48 -3.91
N GLN A 66 -28.60 12.38 -4.50
CA GLN A 66 -28.85 13.82 -4.47
C GLN A 66 -30.19 14.20 -5.14
N GLN A 67 -30.60 13.47 -6.18
CA GLN A 67 -31.88 13.70 -6.88
C GLN A 67 -33.11 13.17 -6.14
N LEU A 68 -32.95 12.16 -5.27
CA LEU A 68 -34.05 11.56 -4.51
C LEU A 68 -34.57 12.47 -3.38
N GLY A 69 -33.75 13.43 -2.93
CA GLY A 69 -34.10 14.34 -1.84
C GLY A 69 -34.17 13.65 -0.46
N PRO A 70 -34.35 14.42 0.63
CA PRO A 70 -34.34 13.90 2.00
C PRO A 70 -35.54 13.02 2.36
N ASP A 71 -36.67 13.15 1.64
CA ASP A 71 -37.93 12.45 1.96
C ASP A 71 -38.09 11.09 1.26
N ALA A 72 -37.05 10.63 0.53
CA ALA A 72 -37.11 9.38 -0.20
C ALA A 72 -37.26 8.18 0.73
N SER A 73 -38.23 7.31 0.42
CA SER A 73 -38.44 6.09 1.20
C SER A 73 -37.25 5.13 1.09
N ARG A 74 -37.03 4.34 2.13
CA ARG A 74 -35.93 3.34 2.19
C ARG A 74 -35.94 2.37 1.00
N ALA A 75 -37.12 2.04 0.46
CA ALA A 75 -37.27 1.17 -0.72
C ALA A 75 -36.85 1.86 -2.03
N GLN A 76 -37.15 3.15 -2.18
CA GLN A 76 -36.72 3.96 -3.34
C GLN A 76 -35.20 4.15 -3.33
N VAL A 77 -34.62 4.42 -2.16
CA VAL A 77 -33.16 4.49 -2.01
C VAL A 77 -32.52 3.13 -2.33
N LYS A 78 -33.08 2.02 -1.82
CA LYS A 78 -32.56 0.67 -2.08
C LYS A 78 -32.56 0.30 -3.56
N SER A 79 -33.61 0.65 -4.30
CA SER A 79 -33.73 0.35 -5.73
C SER A 79 -32.92 1.30 -6.63
N ALA A 80 -32.67 2.54 -6.20
CA ALA A 80 -31.91 3.51 -6.98
C ALA A 80 -30.39 3.28 -6.94
N ILE A 81 -29.89 2.63 -5.88
CA ILE A 81 -28.47 2.37 -5.62
C ILE A 81 -28.11 0.96 -6.11
N PRO A 82 -27.42 0.81 -7.26
CA PRO A 82 -27.13 -0.49 -7.86
C PRO A 82 -26.00 -1.27 -7.16
N ALA A 83 -25.24 -0.63 -6.27
CA ALA A 83 -24.12 -1.25 -5.54
C ALA A 83 -23.95 -0.58 -4.19
N TRP A 84 -23.72 -1.37 -3.15
CA TRP A 84 -23.53 -0.93 -1.77
C TRP A 84 -22.10 -1.23 -1.32
N ILE A 85 -21.45 -0.25 -0.68
CA ILE A 85 -20.17 -0.45 0.01
C ILE A 85 -20.52 -0.67 1.47
N MET A 86 -20.14 -1.83 2.01
CA MET A 86 -20.51 -2.25 3.36
C MET A 86 -19.29 -2.85 4.06
N PRO A 87 -19.11 -2.62 5.37
CA PRO A 87 -18.16 -3.39 6.16
C PRO A 87 -18.63 -4.85 6.27
N GLU A 88 -17.69 -5.76 6.54
CA GLU A 88 -17.92 -7.21 6.62
C GLU A 88 -19.10 -7.57 7.55
N ASP A 89 -19.11 -7.01 8.76
CA ASP A 89 -20.11 -7.27 9.79
C ASP A 89 -21.51 -6.83 9.37
N ALA A 90 -21.62 -5.77 8.55
CA ALA A 90 -22.91 -5.34 8.01
C ALA A 90 -23.44 -6.32 6.96
N VAL A 91 -22.55 -6.97 6.18
CA VAL A 91 -22.94 -8.02 5.23
C VAL A 91 -23.51 -9.21 5.97
N TYR A 92 -22.85 -9.66 7.05
CA TYR A 92 -23.36 -10.75 7.90
C TYR A 92 -24.68 -10.41 8.57
N ALA A 93 -24.79 -9.23 9.18
CA ALA A 93 -26.01 -8.78 9.83
C ALA A 93 -27.19 -8.65 8.84
N TYR A 94 -26.91 -8.20 7.61
CA TYR A 94 -27.93 -8.14 6.56
C TYR A 94 -28.33 -9.55 6.12
N GLY A 95 -27.36 -10.43 5.88
CA GLY A 95 -27.62 -11.81 5.46
C GLY A 95 -28.46 -12.58 6.47
N ALA A 96 -28.10 -12.54 7.75
CA ALA A 96 -28.83 -13.20 8.84
C ALA A 96 -30.31 -12.77 8.95
N ARG A 97 -30.65 -11.55 8.49
CA ARG A 97 -32.03 -11.03 8.49
C ARG A 97 -32.85 -11.42 7.27
N HIS A 98 -32.21 -11.89 6.20
CA HIS A 98 -32.83 -12.16 4.90
C HIS A 98 -32.64 -13.61 4.43
N THR A 99 -32.03 -14.47 5.25
CA THR A 99 -31.93 -15.90 4.99
C THR A 99 -33.26 -16.60 5.26
N ASP A 100 -34.10 -16.71 4.24
CA ASP A 100 -34.81 -17.97 4.03
C ASP A 100 -33.80 -18.95 3.42
N ALA A 101 -33.78 -20.21 3.87
CA ALA A 101 -32.74 -21.21 3.55
C ALA A 101 -32.45 -21.44 2.04
N THR A 102 -33.29 -20.90 1.15
CA THR A 102 -33.23 -21.02 -0.30
C THR A 102 -32.83 -19.74 -1.04
N THR A 103 -32.82 -18.58 -0.38
CA THR A 103 -32.53 -17.29 -1.05
C THR A 103 -31.27 -16.65 -0.50
N ARG A 104 -30.32 -16.36 -1.40
CA ARG A 104 -29.12 -15.60 -1.06
C ARG A 104 -29.46 -14.10 -1.04
N PRO A 105 -28.96 -13.33 -0.06
CA PRO A 105 -29.29 -11.91 0.08
C PRO A 105 -28.74 -11.03 -1.03
N PHE A 106 -27.70 -11.48 -1.74
CA PHE A 106 -27.04 -10.73 -2.81
C PHE A 106 -26.91 -11.55 -4.10
N ASP A 107 -27.06 -10.91 -5.26
CA ASP A 107 -26.76 -11.54 -6.55
C ASP A 107 -25.25 -11.62 -6.77
N VAL A 108 -24.55 -10.52 -6.50
CA VAL A 108 -23.09 -10.41 -6.64
C VAL A 108 -22.48 -9.76 -5.39
N LEU A 109 -21.43 -10.39 -4.85
CA LEU A 109 -20.57 -9.81 -3.82
C LEU A 109 -19.17 -9.61 -4.37
N ILE A 110 -18.62 -8.41 -4.16
CA ILE A 110 -17.25 -8.08 -4.54
C ILE A 110 -16.46 -7.84 -3.26
N ILE A 111 -15.41 -8.63 -3.06
CA ILE A 111 -14.55 -8.56 -1.89
C ILE A 111 -13.22 -7.96 -2.34
N ALA A 112 -12.96 -6.71 -1.93
CA ALA A 112 -11.67 -6.07 -2.12
C ALA A 112 -10.68 -6.51 -1.03
N ASP A 113 -9.39 -6.47 -1.35
CA ASP A 113 -8.30 -6.77 -0.42
C ASP A 113 -8.47 -8.09 0.36
N ALA A 114 -8.95 -9.14 -0.31
CA ALA A 114 -9.21 -10.45 0.31
C ALA A 114 -7.97 -11.15 0.93
N HIS A 115 -6.78 -10.63 0.68
CA HIS A 115 -5.53 -11.05 1.33
C HIS A 115 -5.45 -10.57 2.81
N LEU A 116 -6.30 -9.62 3.21
CA LEU A 116 -6.41 -9.08 4.56
C LEU A 116 -7.47 -9.77 5.42
N LEU A 117 -8.32 -10.61 4.81
CA LEU A 117 -9.38 -11.32 5.49
C LEU A 117 -8.88 -12.70 5.93
N ASP A 118 -9.20 -13.11 7.16
CA ASP A 118 -8.88 -14.43 7.69
C ASP A 118 -9.99 -15.45 7.37
N VAL A 119 -9.94 -16.59 8.06
CA VAL A 119 -10.89 -17.69 7.92
C VAL A 119 -12.32 -17.31 8.33
N SER A 120 -12.51 -16.31 9.19
CA SER A 120 -13.85 -15.88 9.62
C SER A 120 -14.67 -15.32 8.45
N ALA A 121 -14.01 -14.77 7.44
CA ALA A 121 -14.63 -14.24 6.23
C ALA A 121 -15.15 -15.32 5.26
N LEU A 122 -14.94 -16.62 5.51
CA LEU A 122 -15.46 -17.69 4.67
C LEU A 122 -16.99 -17.63 4.52
N GLY A 123 -17.69 -17.18 5.57
CA GLY A 123 -19.14 -17.02 5.55
C GLY A 123 -19.64 -16.03 4.49
N LEU A 124 -18.82 -15.05 4.07
CA LEU A 124 -19.15 -14.11 3.01
C LEU A 124 -19.41 -14.82 1.67
N LEU A 125 -18.73 -15.94 1.42
CA LEU A 125 -18.89 -16.70 0.18
C LEU A 125 -20.30 -17.30 0.02
N ALA A 126 -21.01 -17.51 1.14
CA ALA A 126 -22.38 -18.02 1.14
C ALA A 126 -23.44 -16.92 0.93
N GLN A 127 -23.07 -15.63 1.08
CA GLN A 127 -24.01 -14.52 1.07
C GLN A 127 -24.47 -14.12 -0.33
N ALA A 128 -23.78 -14.55 -1.40
CA ALA A 128 -24.10 -14.14 -2.76
C ALA A 128 -24.12 -15.29 -3.76
N GLN A 129 -24.90 -15.17 -4.85
CA GLN A 129 -24.90 -16.15 -5.92
C GLN A 129 -23.55 -16.19 -6.66
N THR A 130 -22.98 -15.01 -6.92
CA THR A 130 -21.66 -14.83 -7.54
C THR A 130 -20.76 -14.04 -6.61
N VAL A 131 -19.51 -14.48 -6.43
CA VAL A 131 -18.50 -13.75 -5.64
C VAL A 131 -17.29 -13.45 -6.50
N VAL A 132 -16.84 -12.19 -6.48
CA VAL A 132 -15.61 -11.74 -7.14
C VAL A 132 -14.62 -11.30 -6.07
N LEU A 133 -13.50 -12.01 -5.96
CA LEU A 133 -12.45 -11.69 -5.01
C LEU A 133 -11.32 -10.93 -5.70
N PHE A 134 -10.95 -9.80 -5.12
CA PHE A 134 -9.74 -9.05 -5.45
C PHE A 134 -8.78 -9.13 -4.28
N GLY A 135 -7.52 -9.42 -4.55
CA GLY A 135 -6.47 -9.48 -3.55
C GLY A 135 -5.12 -9.73 -4.19
N ASP A 136 -4.07 -9.51 -3.41
CA ASP A 136 -2.71 -9.73 -3.86
C ASP A 136 -1.92 -10.53 -2.81
N PRO A 137 -1.59 -11.80 -3.08
CA PRO A 137 -0.87 -12.65 -2.13
C PRO A 137 0.60 -12.23 -1.95
N HIS A 138 1.10 -11.32 -2.79
CA HIS A 138 2.46 -10.79 -2.73
C HIS A 138 2.59 -9.53 -1.89
N LEU A 139 1.48 -8.99 -1.39
CA LEU A 139 1.46 -7.89 -0.44
C LEU A 139 1.22 -8.43 0.97
N VAL A 140 1.52 -7.60 1.97
CA VAL A 140 1.34 -7.98 3.38
C VAL A 140 -0.13 -8.35 3.60
N GLY A 141 -0.38 -9.57 4.07
CA GLY A 141 -1.72 -10.09 4.33
C GLY A 141 -2.06 -10.23 5.81
N VAL A 142 -3.21 -10.83 6.07
CA VAL A 142 -3.67 -11.15 7.45
C VAL A 142 -2.65 -12.02 8.21
N ARG A 143 -1.99 -12.92 7.48
CA ARG A 143 -0.91 -13.81 7.92
C ARG A 143 0.41 -13.12 8.29
N ASP A 144 0.49 -11.82 8.06
CA ASP A 144 1.69 -11.01 8.27
C ASP A 144 1.46 -9.91 9.33
N GLY A 145 0.20 -9.68 9.71
CA GLY A 145 -0.23 -8.66 10.66
C GLY A 145 -0.26 -9.14 12.11
N LEU A 146 -1.14 -8.53 12.91
CA LEU A 146 -1.26 -8.79 14.37
C LEU A 146 -1.57 -10.26 14.68
N LEU A 147 -2.37 -10.92 13.84
CA LEU A 147 -2.74 -12.34 13.97
C LEU A 147 -1.53 -13.28 13.96
N ALA A 148 -0.52 -13.00 13.12
CA ALA A 148 0.70 -13.79 13.06
C ALA A 148 1.69 -13.53 14.19
N ARG A 149 1.47 -12.46 14.97
CA ARG A 149 2.32 -12.04 16.09
C ARG A 149 1.71 -12.36 17.46
N SER A 150 0.47 -12.87 17.48
CA SER A 150 -0.24 -13.27 18.69
C SER A 150 -0.54 -14.76 18.66
N ASP A 151 0.13 -15.51 19.52
CA ASP A 151 -0.10 -16.95 19.67
C ASP A 151 -1.55 -17.23 20.11
N VAL A 152 -2.10 -16.38 20.99
CA VAL A 152 -3.48 -16.51 21.49
C VAL A 152 -4.51 -16.42 20.36
N LEU A 153 -4.34 -15.46 19.44
CA LEU A 153 -5.25 -15.31 18.31
C LEU A 153 -5.04 -16.44 17.29
N SER A 154 -3.80 -16.85 17.06
CA SER A 154 -3.50 -18.01 16.20
C SER A 154 -4.17 -19.29 16.72
N ASP A 155 -4.11 -19.53 18.03
CA ASP A 155 -4.74 -20.69 18.67
C ASP A 155 -6.27 -20.68 18.60
N ALA A 156 -6.88 -19.49 18.66
CA ALA A 156 -8.32 -19.35 18.50
C ALA A 156 -8.77 -19.69 17.08
N VAL A 157 -8.01 -19.26 16.08
CA VAL A 157 -8.28 -19.54 14.67
C VAL A 157 -8.05 -21.03 14.36
N GLU A 158 -6.98 -21.64 14.88
CA GLU A 158 -6.75 -23.08 14.74
C GLU A 158 -7.86 -23.90 15.42
N ARG A 159 -8.32 -23.51 16.62
CA ARG A 159 -9.49 -24.15 17.25
C ARG A 159 -10.73 -24.08 16.38
N PHE A 160 -11.03 -22.90 15.82
CA PHE A 160 -12.15 -22.76 14.88
C PHE A 160 -12.01 -23.71 13.68
N HIS A 161 -10.81 -23.83 13.13
CA HIS A 161 -10.52 -24.75 12.02
C HIS A 161 -10.79 -26.21 12.39
N THR A 162 -10.21 -26.71 13.49
CA THR A 162 -10.37 -28.09 13.94
C THR A 162 -11.82 -28.40 14.31
N GLU A 163 -12.50 -27.49 15.00
CA GLU A 163 -13.87 -27.72 15.49
C GLU A 163 -14.93 -27.60 14.38
N HIS A 164 -14.76 -26.68 13.43
CA HIS A 164 -15.82 -26.32 12.50
C HIS A 164 -15.53 -26.62 11.02
N LEU A 165 -14.26 -26.73 10.61
CA LEU A 165 -13.90 -26.92 9.21
C LEU A 165 -13.37 -28.32 8.91
N GLU A 166 -12.56 -28.88 9.79
CA GLU A 166 -11.93 -30.18 9.59
C GLU A 166 -12.97 -31.30 9.44
N GLY A 167 -12.87 -32.09 8.36
CA GLY A 167 -13.81 -33.16 8.02
C GLY A 167 -15.22 -32.70 7.60
N LYS A 168 -15.54 -31.42 7.72
CA LYS A 168 -16.88 -30.85 7.42
C LYS A 168 -16.92 -30.04 6.13
N VAL A 169 -15.81 -29.39 5.77
CA VAL A 169 -15.71 -28.52 4.60
C VAL A 169 -14.68 -29.10 3.62
N ALA A 170 -15.03 -29.13 2.32
CA ALA A 170 -14.08 -29.50 1.29
C ALA A 170 -12.89 -28.52 1.28
N PHE A 171 -11.66 -29.03 1.11
CA PHE A 171 -10.44 -28.23 1.19
C PHE A 171 -10.17 -27.59 2.57
N SER A 172 -10.72 -28.18 3.65
CA SER A 172 -10.45 -27.72 5.03
C SER A 172 -8.96 -27.55 5.31
N ALA A 173 -8.09 -28.45 4.81
CA ALA A 173 -6.63 -28.34 4.96
C ALA A 173 -6.02 -27.04 4.41
N SER A 174 -6.68 -26.37 3.45
CA SER A 174 -6.25 -25.06 2.93
C SER A 174 -6.71 -23.89 3.80
N CYS A 175 -7.62 -24.12 4.74
CA CYS A 175 -8.22 -23.11 5.63
C CYS A 175 -7.47 -22.96 6.96
N ALA A 176 -6.15 -23.17 6.97
CA ALA A 176 -5.33 -23.02 8.17
C ALA A 176 -5.30 -21.57 8.69
N SER A 177 -4.92 -21.36 9.95
CA SER A 177 -4.98 -20.02 10.60
C SER A 177 -4.18 -18.93 9.92
N ARG A 178 -3.16 -19.31 9.14
CA ARG A 178 -2.26 -18.39 8.44
C ARG A 178 -2.63 -18.21 6.97
N CYS A 179 -3.80 -18.67 6.53
CA CYS A 179 -4.28 -18.46 5.17
C CYS A 179 -5.26 -17.28 5.13
N SER A 180 -5.06 -16.38 4.16
CA SER A 180 -6.07 -15.37 3.87
C SER A 180 -7.22 -15.96 3.07
N LEU A 181 -8.37 -15.29 3.04
CA LEU A 181 -9.52 -15.68 2.20
C LEU A 181 -9.09 -15.84 0.73
N TYR A 182 -8.21 -14.95 0.25
CA TYR A 182 -7.64 -15.06 -1.09
C TYR A 182 -6.87 -16.37 -1.27
N ASP A 183 -5.99 -16.73 -0.33
CA ASP A 183 -5.21 -17.98 -0.42
C ASP A 183 -6.10 -19.22 -0.36
N MET A 184 -7.10 -19.21 0.52
CA MET A 184 -8.06 -20.32 0.67
C MET A 184 -8.82 -20.57 -0.64
N VAL A 185 -9.39 -19.53 -1.24
CA VAL A 185 -10.13 -19.63 -2.50
C VAL A 185 -9.18 -19.96 -3.67
N ALA A 186 -7.99 -19.37 -3.71
CA ALA A 186 -7.01 -19.67 -4.76
C ALA A 186 -6.54 -21.13 -4.70
N SER A 187 -6.36 -21.69 -3.50
CA SER A 187 -6.03 -23.10 -3.30
C SER A 187 -7.17 -24.02 -3.77
N ALA A 188 -8.41 -23.70 -3.39
CA ALA A 188 -9.58 -24.50 -3.76
C ALA A 188 -9.88 -24.50 -5.27
N LEU A 189 -9.66 -23.37 -5.96
CA LEU A 189 -9.89 -23.25 -7.41
C LEU A 189 -8.77 -23.88 -8.26
N GLY A 190 -7.61 -24.14 -7.67
CA GLY A 190 -6.45 -24.69 -8.37
C GLY A 190 -5.69 -23.66 -9.23
N THR A 191 -4.56 -24.12 -9.79
CA THR A 191 -3.65 -23.27 -10.58
C THR A 191 -4.31 -22.82 -11.89
N GLY A 192 -4.25 -21.52 -12.18
CA GLY A 192 -4.75 -20.93 -13.43
C GLY A 192 -6.23 -20.51 -13.45
N ALA A 193 -6.98 -20.72 -12.36
CA ALA A 193 -8.37 -20.30 -12.27
C ALA A 193 -8.56 -18.80 -12.00
N HIS A 194 -7.55 -18.12 -11.47
CA HIS A 194 -7.54 -16.70 -11.18
C HIS A 194 -6.89 -15.89 -12.32
N THR A 195 -7.39 -14.67 -12.54
CA THR A 195 -6.83 -13.74 -13.53
C THR A 195 -5.98 -12.71 -12.82
N ARG A 196 -4.70 -12.62 -13.19
CA ARG A 196 -3.79 -11.61 -12.65
C ARG A 196 -3.93 -10.33 -13.46
N LEU A 197 -4.15 -9.20 -12.77
CA LEU A 197 -4.04 -7.88 -13.38
C LEU A 197 -2.56 -7.55 -13.56
N THR A 198 -2.16 -7.30 -14.79
CA THR A 198 -0.79 -6.95 -15.18
C THR A 198 -0.64 -5.45 -15.40
N LEU A 199 -1.73 -4.72 -15.62
CA LEU A 199 -1.68 -3.27 -15.84
C LEU A 199 -1.71 -2.48 -14.53
N SER A 200 -0.75 -1.56 -14.36
CA SER A 200 -0.71 -0.64 -13.22
C SER A 200 -0.72 0.82 -13.65
N THR A 201 -1.43 1.64 -12.88
CA THR A 201 -1.46 3.10 -13.05
C THR A 201 -0.27 3.80 -12.40
N ARG A 202 0.55 3.08 -11.63
CA ARG A 202 1.72 3.64 -10.96
C ARG A 202 2.92 3.77 -11.91
N PRO A 203 3.82 4.74 -11.67
CA PRO A 203 5.04 4.90 -12.43
C PRO A 203 5.90 3.63 -12.39
N ALA A 204 6.52 3.30 -13.54
CA ALA A 204 7.34 2.10 -13.66
C ALA A 204 8.53 2.12 -12.67
N GLU A 205 9.12 3.29 -12.41
CA GLU A 205 10.26 3.45 -11.49
C GLU A 205 9.92 2.93 -10.08
N LEU A 206 8.81 3.39 -9.50
CA LEU A 206 8.35 2.98 -8.16
C LEU A 206 7.95 1.49 -8.11
N LEU A 207 7.40 0.98 -9.20
CA LEU A 207 6.98 -0.42 -9.33
C LEU A 207 8.13 -1.41 -9.50
N THR A 208 9.30 -0.95 -9.96
CA THR A 208 10.32 -1.86 -10.50
C THR A 208 10.78 -2.90 -9.47
N TYR A 209 10.87 -2.54 -8.18
CA TYR A 209 11.30 -3.46 -7.14
C TYR A 209 10.27 -4.58 -6.95
N ALA A 210 9.02 -4.21 -6.63
CA ALA A 210 7.94 -5.17 -6.44
C ALA A 210 7.73 -6.01 -7.70
N ASN A 211 7.71 -5.38 -8.87
CA ASN A 211 7.54 -6.07 -10.16
C ASN A 211 8.60 -7.15 -10.38
N THR A 212 9.87 -6.83 -10.10
CA THR A 212 10.97 -7.79 -10.30
C THR A 212 10.96 -8.90 -9.24
N GLN A 213 10.77 -8.54 -7.97
CA GLN A 213 10.93 -9.48 -6.85
C GLN A 213 9.69 -10.36 -6.61
N ALA A 214 8.49 -9.81 -6.81
CA ALA A 214 7.25 -10.49 -6.49
C ALA A 214 6.45 -10.93 -7.72
N TYR A 215 6.49 -10.15 -8.81
CA TYR A 215 5.65 -10.41 -9.99
C TYR A 215 6.44 -10.86 -11.23
N HIS A 216 7.74 -11.15 -11.10
CA HIS A 216 8.60 -11.64 -12.18
C HIS A 216 8.57 -10.78 -13.46
N GLY A 217 8.44 -9.45 -13.31
CA GLY A 217 8.43 -8.51 -14.43
C GLY A 217 7.12 -8.48 -15.23
N GLN A 218 6.06 -9.13 -14.74
CA GLN A 218 4.78 -9.23 -15.46
C GLN A 218 3.95 -7.95 -15.40
N ILE A 219 4.18 -7.05 -14.43
CA ILE A 219 3.44 -5.80 -14.32
C ILE A 219 3.93 -4.79 -15.37
N GLN A 220 2.98 -4.21 -16.10
CA GLN A 220 3.17 -3.17 -17.09
C GLN A 220 2.57 -1.85 -16.60
N ALA A 221 3.39 -0.80 -16.53
CA ALA A 221 2.90 0.54 -16.27
C ALA A 221 2.09 1.06 -17.47
N THR A 222 0.95 1.69 -17.21
CA THR A 222 0.13 2.32 -18.26
C THR A 222 0.88 3.46 -18.95
N ARG A 223 0.56 3.75 -20.22
CA ARG A 223 1.22 4.83 -20.99
C ARG A 223 1.18 6.20 -20.29
N ALA A 224 0.09 6.52 -19.59
CA ALA A 224 -0.02 7.76 -18.82
C ALA A 224 0.93 7.80 -17.61
N ALA A 225 1.15 6.65 -16.97
CA ALA A 225 2.13 6.53 -15.90
C ALA A 225 3.57 6.64 -16.43
N SER A 226 3.84 6.06 -17.60
CA SER A 226 5.13 6.20 -18.30
C SER A 226 5.40 7.63 -18.76
N ALA A 227 4.37 8.39 -19.16
CA ALA A 227 4.49 9.79 -19.55
C ALA A 227 4.89 10.70 -18.37
N ARG A 228 4.35 10.45 -17.16
CA ARG A 228 4.77 11.16 -15.93
C ARG A 228 6.22 10.86 -15.52
N ALA A 229 6.72 9.67 -15.83
CA ALA A 229 8.12 9.31 -15.63
C ALA A 229 9.05 9.97 -16.67
N THR A 230 8.60 10.09 -17.93
CA THR A 230 9.43 10.57 -19.05
C THR A 230 9.49 12.08 -19.22
N SER A 231 8.68 12.88 -18.51
CA SER A 231 8.85 14.35 -18.42
C SER A 231 10.14 14.79 -17.72
N ALA A 232 10.96 13.84 -17.25
CA ALA A 232 12.29 13.99 -16.64
C ALA A 232 13.38 14.66 -17.52
N ARG A 233 13.05 15.19 -18.70
CA ARG A 233 14.01 15.88 -19.58
C ARG A 233 14.29 17.33 -19.21
N GLU A 234 13.46 17.95 -18.38
CA GLU A 234 13.68 19.33 -17.91
C GLU A 234 14.17 19.32 -16.45
N ALA A 235 15.29 19.97 -16.18
CA ALA A 235 15.91 19.99 -14.85
C ALA A 235 15.02 20.63 -13.77
N SER A 236 14.07 21.49 -14.17
CA SER A 236 13.03 22.09 -13.32
C SER A 236 11.85 21.16 -13.03
N ALA A 237 11.64 20.12 -13.83
CA ALA A 237 10.55 19.15 -13.66
C ALA A 237 10.94 17.95 -12.76
N ARG A 238 12.23 17.85 -12.37
CA ARG A 238 12.72 16.75 -11.51
C ARG A 238 12.12 16.76 -10.11
N ASP A 239 11.74 17.92 -9.59
CA ASP A 239 11.08 18.03 -8.28
C ASP A 239 9.65 17.44 -8.30
N GLN A 240 9.06 17.21 -9.47
CA GLN A 240 7.67 16.75 -9.64
C GLN A 240 7.53 15.39 -10.35
N SER A 241 8.64 14.78 -10.79
CA SER A 241 8.62 13.46 -11.43
C SER A 241 8.71 12.33 -10.41
N ALA A 242 8.19 11.15 -10.77
CA ALA A 242 8.28 10.01 -9.88
C ALA A 242 9.74 9.60 -9.65
N CYS A 243 10.15 9.43 -8.39
CA CYS A 243 11.56 9.22 -8.07
C CYS A 243 11.78 8.25 -6.92
N MET A 244 12.91 7.55 -6.97
CA MET A 244 13.42 6.75 -5.87
C MET A 244 14.74 7.37 -5.40
N VAL A 245 14.90 7.60 -4.10
CA VAL A 245 16.07 8.28 -3.54
C VAL A 245 16.68 7.45 -2.41
N SER A 246 18.00 7.32 -2.37
CA SER A 246 18.71 6.72 -1.22
C SER A 246 19.40 7.79 -0.38
N TYR A 247 19.05 7.84 0.91
CA TYR A 247 19.64 8.77 1.88
C TYR A 247 20.35 8.01 3.00
N ARG A 248 21.68 8.10 3.04
CA ARG A 248 22.51 7.42 4.04
C ARG A 248 22.81 8.36 5.20
N VAL A 249 22.60 7.88 6.42
CA VAL A 249 22.96 8.57 7.67
C VAL A 249 24.09 7.83 8.41
N PRO A 250 24.81 8.50 9.34
CA PRO A 250 25.90 7.87 10.08
C PRO A 250 25.46 6.77 11.06
N ASP A 251 24.30 6.92 11.71
CA ASP A 251 23.78 6.03 12.74
C ASP A 251 22.23 6.04 12.76
N THR A 252 21.63 5.12 13.53
CA THR A 252 20.18 4.94 13.59
C THR A 252 19.44 6.06 14.34
N ALA A 253 20.07 6.71 15.33
CA ALA A 253 19.46 7.84 16.02
C ALA A 253 19.32 9.04 15.08
N ARG A 254 20.33 9.25 14.24
CA ARG A 254 20.28 10.22 13.13
C ARG A 254 19.29 9.82 12.05
N GLU A 255 18.90 8.55 11.95
CA GLU A 255 17.86 8.11 11.00
C GLU A 255 16.50 8.70 11.38
N GLU A 256 16.10 8.60 12.67
CA GLU A 256 14.84 9.15 13.18
C GLU A 256 14.77 10.68 12.96
N ASN A 257 15.88 11.37 13.28
CA ASN A 257 15.99 12.81 13.08
C ASN A 257 16.02 13.19 11.60
N ALA A 258 16.69 12.41 10.75
CA ALA A 258 16.74 12.66 9.32
C ALA A 258 15.37 12.51 8.66
N VAL A 259 14.59 11.48 9.03
CA VAL A 259 13.22 11.31 8.53
C VAL A 259 12.36 12.51 8.91
N THR A 260 12.45 12.95 10.17
CA THR A 260 11.70 14.11 10.67
C THR A 260 12.13 15.40 9.95
N ALA A 261 13.44 15.63 9.79
CA ALA A 261 13.98 16.78 9.07
C ALA A 261 13.61 16.79 7.59
N LEU A 262 13.56 15.61 6.94
CA LEU A 262 13.14 15.46 5.54
C LEU A 262 11.69 15.92 5.38
N ILE A 263 10.79 15.45 6.25
CA ILE A 263 9.37 15.82 6.22
C ILE A 263 9.21 17.32 6.47
N HIS A 264 9.90 17.87 7.48
CA HIS A 264 9.85 19.30 7.78
C HIS A 264 10.33 20.15 6.60
N ALA A 265 11.43 19.76 5.96
CA ALA A 265 11.95 20.45 4.78
C ALA A 265 10.97 20.39 3.59
N CYS A 266 10.21 19.29 3.45
CA CYS A 266 9.17 19.20 2.43
C CYS A 266 8.01 20.15 2.73
N MET A 267 7.54 20.16 3.98
CA MET A 267 6.42 21.00 4.40
C MET A 267 6.72 22.50 4.28
N GLU A 268 7.98 22.92 4.48
CA GLU A 268 8.40 24.31 4.25
C GLU A 268 8.54 24.67 2.76
N SER A 269 8.64 23.67 1.89
CA SER A 269 8.75 23.86 0.46
C SER A 269 7.36 23.87 -0.18
N GLY A 270 7.00 24.98 -0.84
CA GLY A 270 5.73 25.08 -1.58
C GLY A 270 5.55 24.04 -2.69
N ALA A 271 6.60 23.31 -3.08
CA ALA A 271 6.51 22.20 -4.03
C ALA A 271 5.71 20.99 -3.50
N TYR A 272 5.58 20.85 -2.18
CA TYR A 272 4.88 19.74 -1.53
C TYR A 272 3.54 20.14 -0.92
N ASP A 273 3.00 21.30 -1.30
CA ASP A 273 1.69 21.74 -0.81
C ASP A 273 0.57 20.75 -1.20
N GLY A 274 -0.28 20.41 -0.22
CA GLY A 274 -1.33 19.40 -0.35
C GLY A 274 -0.86 17.95 -0.60
N LYS A 275 0.42 17.63 -0.46
CA LYS A 275 0.95 16.27 -0.63
C LYS A 275 0.77 15.43 0.60
N THR A 276 0.65 14.11 0.41
CA THR A 276 0.49 13.17 1.52
C THR A 276 1.80 12.46 1.85
N PHE A 277 2.08 12.28 3.15
CA PHE A 277 3.33 11.67 3.62
C PHE A 277 3.12 10.33 4.33
N GLY A 278 4.00 9.38 4.03
CA GLY A 278 4.03 8.05 4.64
C GLY A 278 5.43 7.66 5.10
N ILE A 279 5.54 7.07 6.29
CA ILE A 279 6.78 6.50 6.80
C ILE A 279 6.57 5.02 7.13
N VAL A 280 7.21 4.15 6.33
CA VAL A 280 7.27 2.71 6.59
C VAL A 280 8.55 2.40 7.37
N SER A 281 8.39 1.92 8.60
CA SER A 281 9.48 1.43 9.43
C SER A 281 9.74 -0.06 9.20
N LEU A 282 10.97 -0.41 8.83
CA LEU A 282 11.48 -1.78 8.78
C LEU A 282 12.26 -2.18 10.05
N GLY A 283 12.42 -1.23 10.98
CA GLY A 283 13.05 -1.47 12.26
C GLY A 283 12.20 -2.33 13.18
N ASP A 284 12.71 -2.60 14.38
CA ASP A 284 11.94 -3.30 15.40
C ASP A 284 10.80 -2.43 15.97
N GLY A 285 9.97 -3.03 16.83
CA GLY A 285 8.86 -2.32 17.47
C GLY A 285 9.32 -1.12 18.29
N ALA A 286 10.46 -1.24 18.99
CA ALA A 286 11.02 -0.16 19.80
C ALA A 286 11.47 1.03 18.95
N TYR A 287 12.17 0.78 17.84
CA TYR A 287 12.52 1.82 16.86
C TYR A 287 11.28 2.48 16.26
N THR A 288 10.28 1.69 15.89
CA THR A 288 9.04 2.21 15.30
C THR A 288 8.29 3.12 16.29
N THR A 289 8.26 2.75 17.58
CA THR A 289 7.64 3.59 18.62
C THR A 289 8.41 4.90 18.80
N ARG A 290 9.75 4.85 18.93
CA ARG A 290 10.58 6.06 19.05
C ARG A 290 10.42 6.99 17.85
N LEU A 291 10.47 6.45 16.64
CA LEU A 291 10.26 7.23 15.41
C LEU A 291 8.89 7.95 15.42
N ARG A 292 7.83 7.26 15.86
CA ARG A 292 6.49 7.87 15.99
C ARG A 292 6.44 8.95 17.06
N GLU A 293 7.11 8.76 18.18
CA GLU A 293 7.21 9.75 19.26
C GLU A 293 7.98 10.99 18.79
N THR A 294 9.11 10.80 18.11
CA THR A 294 9.90 11.87 17.51
C THR A 294 9.07 12.69 16.53
N LEU A 295 8.32 12.05 15.62
CA LEU A 295 7.44 12.76 14.69
C LEU A 295 6.34 13.54 15.43
N ARG A 296 5.70 12.96 16.45
CA ARG A 296 4.65 13.62 17.24
C ARG A 296 5.17 14.80 18.06
N ALA A 297 6.44 14.77 18.46
CA ALA A 297 7.07 15.88 19.17
C ALA A 297 7.37 17.07 18.24
N HIS A 298 7.49 16.85 16.93
CA HIS A 298 7.86 17.88 15.95
C HIS A 298 6.69 18.40 15.11
N PHE A 299 5.62 17.61 14.93
CA PHE A 299 4.46 17.98 14.15
C PHE A 299 3.20 18.02 15.01
N ASP A 300 2.45 19.12 14.87
CA ASP A 300 1.18 19.31 15.56
C ASP A 300 0.07 18.41 14.97
N PRO A 301 -1.00 18.15 15.74
CA PRO A 301 -2.09 17.29 15.27
C PRO A 301 -2.80 17.77 13.99
N ALA A 302 -2.83 19.08 13.71
CA ALA A 302 -3.44 19.60 12.50
C ALA A 302 -2.60 19.22 11.28
N THR A 303 -1.27 19.41 11.33
CA THR A 303 -0.36 18.96 10.28
C THR A 303 -0.46 17.45 10.01
N TYR A 304 -0.61 16.63 11.06
CA TYR A 304 -0.84 15.18 10.89
C TYR A 304 -2.10 14.87 10.06
N THR A 305 -3.15 15.66 10.24
CA THR A 305 -4.44 15.47 9.58
C THR A 305 -4.40 16.01 8.15
N ASP A 306 -3.93 17.25 7.98
CA ASP A 306 -3.89 17.95 6.69
C ASP A 306 -2.99 17.23 5.68
N GLN A 307 -1.84 16.75 6.13
CA GLN A 307 -0.84 16.07 5.30
C GLN A 307 -1.00 14.54 5.31
N GLN A 308 -2.06 14.02 5.97
CA GLN A 308 -2.36 12.60 6.16
C GLN A 308 -1.15 11.76 6.60
N LEU A 309 -0.34 12.32 7.50
CA LEU A 309 0.94 11.76 7.93
C LEU A 309 0.73 10.40 8.62
N LEU A 310 1.23 9.34 8.00
CA LEU A 310 1.13 7.98 8.53
C LEU A 310 2.51 7.41 8.80
N CYS A 311 2.77 6.92 10.02
CA CYS A 311 4.05 6.29 10.38
C CYS A 311 3.82 4.95 11.07
N GLY A 312 4.41 3.88 10.53
CA GLY A 312 4.28 2.55 11.10
C GLY A 312 4.87 1.42 10.26
N PRO A 313 4.62 0.16 10.64
CA PRO A 313 4.99 -1.01 9.85
C PRO A 313 4.21 -1.10 8.53
N ALA A 314 4.72 -1.87 7.57
CA ALA A 314 4.16 -1.95 6.21
C ALA A 314 2.68 -2.38 6.16
N HIS A 315 2.18 -3.19 7.10
CA HIS A 315 0.76 -3.56 7.12
C HIS A 315 -0.18 -2.35 7.31
N MET A 316 0.27 -1.26 7.95
CA MET A 316 -0.56 -0.06 8.07
C MET A 316 -0.77 0.67 6.73
N PHE A 317 0.05 0.36 5.73
CA PHE A 317 0.00 0.97 4.40
C PHE A 317 -0.81 0.12 3.40
N GLN A 318 -1.50 -0.90 3.88
CA GLN A 318 -2.47 -1.66 3.09
C GLN A 318 -3.63 -0.75 2.69
N SER A 319 -4.01 -0.75 1.41
CA SER A 319 -5.04 0.13 0.83
C SER A 319 -4.78 1.65 0.97
N GLN A 320 -3.64 2.04 1.54
CA GLN A 320 -3.25 3.42 1.81
C GLN A 320 -2.06 3.79 0.93
N THR A 321 -2.24 4.82 0.11
CA THR A 321 -1.18 5.35 -0.76
C THR A 321 -0.72 6.72 -0.27
N ARG A 322 0.53 7.08 -0.56
CA ARG A 322 1.11 8.38 -0.20
C ARG A 322 1.93 8.93 -1.36
N ASP A 323 1.87 10.25 -1.52
CA ASP A 323 2.63 10.97 -2.53
C ASP A 323 4.12 10.84 -2.28
N VAL A 324 4.54 11.06 -1.04
CA VAL A 324 5.91 10.87 -0.59
C VAL A 324 5.95 9.77 0.45
N LEU A 325 6.61 8.66 0.12
CA LEU A 325 6.80 7.53 1.03
C LEU A 325 8.26 7.40 1.43
N ILE A 326 8.53 7.40 2.73
CA ILE A 326 9.85 7.22 3.33
C ILE A 326 9.93 5.82 3.92
N LEU A 327 10.87 5.02 3.44
CA LEU A 327 11.22 3.71 3.97
C LEU A 327 12.42 3.88 4.92
N SER A 328 12.18 3.75 6.22
CA SER A 328 13.21 3.83 7.25
C SER A 328 13.68 2.43 7.63
N CYS A 329 14.97 2.14 7.45
CA CYS A 329 15.54 0.82 7.75
C CYS A 329 15.67 0.54 9.25
N GLY A 330 15.97 1.55 10.07
CA GLY A 330 16.06 1.44 11.53
C GLY A 330 17.12 0.48 12.06
N GLN A 331 18.17 0.19 11.28
CA GLN A 331 19.20 -0.79 11.62
C GLN A 331 20.60 -0.24 11.37
N ASP A 332 21.51 -0.49 12.29
CA ASP A 332 22.91 -0.13 12.14
C ASP A 332 23.69 -1.19 11.34
N ALA A 333 24.90 -0.83 10.92
CA ALA A 333 25.80 -1.72 10.19
C ALA A 333 26.06 -3.07 10.89
N ARG A 334 26.01 -3.12 12.23
CA ARG A 334 26.24 -4.35 13.01
C ARG A 334 25.00 -5.25 13.00
N ALA A 335 23.81 -4.69 13.20
CA ALA A 335 22.54 -5.41 13.19
C ALA A 335 22.30 -6.07 11.83
N VAL A 336 22.50 -5.33 10.75
CA VAL A 336 22.33 -5.84 9.38
C VAL A 336 23.28 -7.01 9.08
N ARG A 337 24.54 -6.92 9.52
CA ARG A 337 25.52 -8.00 9.34
C ARG A 337 25.20 -9.26 10.13
N ARG A 338 24.62 -9.13 11.33
CA ARG A 338 24.27 -10.28 12.18
C ARG A 338 23.11 -11.08 11.62
N ARG A 339 22.15 -10.42 10.96
CA ARG A 339 20.92 -11.06 10.48
C ARG A 339 20.54 -10.52 9.12
N SER A 340 20.82 -11.31 8.08
CA SER A 340 20.25 -11.10 6.75
C SER A 340 18.76 -11.41 6.77
N VAL A 341 18.01 -10.56 6.08
CA VAL A 341 16.56 -10.64 6.01
C VAL A 341 16.18 -11.37 4.72
N ARG A 342 15.69 -12.60 4.88
CA ARG A 342 15.35 -13.52 3.77
C ARG A 342 13.89 -13.97 3.80
N SER A 343 13.12 -13.48 4.76
CA SER A 343 11.74 -13.95 4.97
C SER A 343 10.84 -13.49 3.83
N SER A 344 9.89 -14.33 3.46
CA SER A 344 8.81 -13.96 2.53
C SER A 344 8.00 -12.77 3.06
N LEU A 345 7.86 -12.66 4.39
CA LEU A 345 7.30 -11.50 5.06
C LEU A 345 8.02 -10.20 4.68
N ALA A 346 9.34 -10.15 4.78
CA ALA A 346 10.09 -8.93 4.49
C ALA A 346 10.00 -8.54 3.00
N LEU A 347 9.94 -9.53 2.10
CA LEU A 347 9.67 -9.27 0.69
C LEU A 347 8.29 -8.65 0.50
N ARG A 348 7.24 -9.15 1.18
CA ARG A 348 5.89 -8.58 1.13
C ARG A 348 5.82 -7.19 1.77
N GLU A 349 6.53 -6.95 2.86
CA GLU A 349 6.62 -5.63 3.52
C GLU A 349 7.25 -4.59 2.59
N LEU A 350 8.37 -4.94 1.94
CA LEU A 350 9.00 -4.07 0.93
C LEU A 350 8.13 -3.89 -0.31
N ALA A 351 7.50 -4.96 -0.81
CA ALA A 351 6.56 -4.88 -1.92
C ALA A 351 5.42 -3.92 -1.59
N THR A 352 4.81 -4.05 -0.41
CA THR A 352 3.74 -3.16 0.08
C THR A 352 4.22 -1.72 0.15
N ALA A 353 5.37 -1.46 0.77
CA ALA A 353 5.93 -0.11 0.87
C ALA A 353 6.18 0.54 -0.50
N THR A 354 6.84 -0.18 -1.42
CA THR A 354 7.06 0.32 -2.79
C THR A 354 5.77 0.43 -3.59
N CYS A 355 4.75 -0.34 -3.23
CA CYS A 355 3.42 -0.28 -3.84
C CYS A 355 2.58 0.91 -3.38
N SER A 356 2.78 1.38 -2.15
CA SER A 356 2.05 2.49 -1.55
C SER A 356 2.55 3.88 -1.99
N ALA A 357 3.76 3.97 -2.54
CA ALA A 357 4.30 5.22 -3.09
C ALA A 357 3.66 5.57 -4.45
N THR A 358 3.15 6.80 -4.60
CA THR A 358 2.52 7.28 -5.84
C THR A 358 3.43 8.19 -6.66
N GLU A 359 4.22 9.04 -6.00
CA GLU A 359 5.18 9.95 -6.64
C GLU A 359 6.62 9.66 -6.20
N GLN A 360 6.92 9.69 -4.90
CA GLN A 360 8.30 9.61 -4.41
C GLN A 360 8.48 8.47 -3.40
N LEU A 361 9.60 7.76 -3.51
CA LEU A 361 10.02 6.72 -2.57
C LEU A 361 11.44 7.01 -2.07
N TRP A 362 11.58 7.37 -0.80
CA TRP A 362 12.87 7.69 -0.20
C TRP A 362 13.29 6.59 0.77
N VAL A 363 14.49 6.04 0.60
CA VAL A 363 15.03 5.00 1.47
C VAL A 363 16.10 5.60 2.37
N VAL A 364 15.80 5.67 3.67
CA VAL A 364 16.70 6.17 4.71
C VAL A 364 17.36 4.98 5.42
N HIS A 365 18.69 5.02 5.56
CA HIS A 365 19.44 3.92 6.16
C HIS A 365 20.75 4.36 6.82
N ALA A 366 21.14 3.64 7.88
CA ALA A 366 22.35 3.90 8.67
C ALA A 366 23.53 2.94 8.39
N PHE A 367 23.58 2.32 7.20
CA PHE A 367 24.62 1.34 6.85
C PHE A 367 25.11 1.51 5.41
N ASP A 368 26.12 0.73 5.00
CA ASP A 368 26.54 0.64 3.61
C ASP A 368 25.94 -0.63 2.98
N PRO A 369 24.92 -0.53 2.11
CA PRO A 369 24.26 -1.68 1.52
C PRO A 369 25.22 -2.64 0.80
N ARG A 370 26.29 -2.13 0.19
CA ARG A 370 27.26 -2.96 -0.56
C ARG A 370 28.19 -3.74 0.35
N ARG A 371 28.46 -3.22 1.56
CA ARG A 371 29.42 -3.82 2.53
C ARG A 371 28.75 -4.51 3.71
N ASN A 372 27.48 -4.24 3.98
CA ASN A 372 26.79 -4.71 5.17
C ASN A 372 25.72 -5.75 4.89
N LEU A 373 25.03 -5.69 3.74
CA LEU A 373 24.02 -6.68 3.38
C LEU A 373 24.66 -7.96 2.88
N ALA A 374 24.09 -9.10 3.26
CA ALA A 374 24.40 -10.38 2.62
C ALA A 374 23.84 -10.39 1.19
N PHE A 375 24.48 -11.14 0.29
CA PHE A 375 24.11 -11.19 -1.13
C PHE A 375 22.64 -11.58 -1.39
N ASP A 376 22.09 -12.43 -0.54
CA ASP A 376 20.73 -12.98 -0.62
C ASP A 376 19.70 -12.24 0.25
N ASP A 377 20.06 -11.08 0.81
CA ASP A 377 19.12 -10.23 1.54
C ASP A 377 18.10 -9.58 0.57
N VAL A 378 16.82 -9.60 0.94
CA VAL A 378 15.72 -9.08 0.10
C VAL A 378 15.85 -7.59 -0.24
N ARG A 379 16.66 -6.84 0.51
CA ARG A 379 16.94 -5.41 0.26
C ARG A 379 18.04 -5.19 -0.77
N VAL A 380 18.89 -6.18 -1.06
CA VAL A 380 19.98 -6.03 -2.05
C VAL A 380 19.45 -5.60 -3.42
N PRO A 381 18.40 -6.22 -3.99
CA PRO A 381 17.84 -5.78 -5.27
C PRO A 381 17.36 -4.32 -5.23
N LEU A 382 16.73 -3.89 -4.11
CA LEU A 382 16.27 -2.50 -3.93
C LEU A 382 17.44 -1.53 -3.99
N PHE A 383 18.50 -1.77 -3.20
CA PHE A 383 19.67 -0.90 -3.17
C PHE A 383 20.48 -0.96 -4.46
N ARG A 384 20.49 -2.11 -5.16
CA ARG A 384 21.11 -2.23 -6.48
C ARG A 384 20.42 -1.30 -7.48
N MET A 385 19.08 -1.30 -7.51
CA MET A 385 18.30 -0.40 -8.34
C MET A 385 18.53 1.08 -7.99
N LEU A 386 18.52 1.42 -6.70
CA LEU A 386 18.84 2.76 -6.21
C LEU A 386 20.26 3.22 -6.61
N SER A 387 21.21 2.29 -6.71
CA SER A 387 22.58 2.62 -7.12
C SER A 387 22.79 2.68 -8.64
N ALA A 388 21.94 1.98 -9.41
CA ALA A 388 22.01 1.95 -10.87
C ALA A 388 21.30 3.14 -11.52
N ASN A 389 20.29 3.70 -10.85
CA ASN A 389 19.62 4.92 -11.28
C ASN A 389 20.48 6.14 -10.91
N LEU A 390 21.05 6.81 -11.91
CA LEU A 390 21.76 8.10 -11.74
C LEU A 390 20.90 9.17 -11.04
N SER A 391 19.57 9.03 -11.14
CA SER A 391 18.54 9.83 -10.47
C SER A 391 18.25 9.42 -9.00
N ALA A 392 18.98 8.46 -8.41
CA ALA A 392 18.70 7.90 -7.08
C ALA A 392 19.88 7.99 -6.09
N SER A 393 20.98 8.61 -6.51
CA SER A 393 22.11 9.01 -5.64
C SER A 393 21.64 9.99 -4.56
N PRO A 394 22.33 10.15 -3.41
CA PRO A 394 22.08 11.26 -2.47
C PRO A 394 22.13 12.65 -3.14
N SER A 395 22.68 12.76 -4.35
CA SER A 395 22.57 13.95 -5.23
C SER A 395 21.15 14.25 -5.75
N ALA A 396 20.20 13.31 -5.63
CA ALA A 396 18.87 13.37 -6.22
C ALA A 396 17.76 13.92 -5.32
N LEU A 397 18.00 14.13 -4.03
CA LEU A 397 17.12 15.03 -3.26
C LEU A 397 17.20 16.43 -3.87
N PRO A 398 16.07 17.16 -3.97
CA PRO A 398 16.10 18.56 -4.36
C PRO A 398 17.14 19.31 -3.53
N ALA A 399 17.98 20.12 -4.17
CA ALA A 399 19.10 20.79 -3.51
C ALA A 399 18.63 21.65 -2.33
N SER A 400 17.45 22.27 -2.45
CA SER A 400 16.73 23.01 -1.41
C SER A 400 16.42 22.14 -0.19
N ILE A 401 15.80 20.98 -0.40
CA ILE A 401 15.44 20.03 0.65
C ILE A 401 16.68 19.54 1.38
N ARG A 402 17.72 19.13 0.64
CA ARG A 402 18.98 18.69 1.25
C ARG A 402 19.63 19.79 2.09
N ALA A 403 19.74 21.01 1.55
CA ALA A 403 20.36 22.12 2.27
C ALA A 403 19.59 22.40 3.58
N ARG A 404 18.25 22.35 3.51
CA ARG A 404 17.40 22.54 4.69
C ARG A 404 17.54 21.41 5.70
N VAL A 405 17.59 20.16 5.25
CA VAL A 405 17.85 19.00 6.13
C VAL A 405 19.20 19.13 6.83
N THR A 406 20.26 19.53 6.12
CA THR A 406 21.57 19.79 6.74
C THR A 406 21.46 20.89 7.78
N GLN A 407 20.77 21.98 7.49
CA GLN A 407 20.56 23.08 8.43
C GLN A 407 19.77 22.66 9.69
N ILE A 408 18.78 21.78 9.55
CA ILE A 408 17.98 21.26 10.68
C ILE A 408 18.82 20.29 11.54
N LEU A 409 19.67 19.47 10.90
CA LEU A 409 20.47 18.45 11.57
C LEU A 409 21.80 18.96 12.13
N GLU A 410 22.29 20.12 11.68
CA GLU A 410 23.46 20.76 12.27
C GLU A 410 23.10 21.33 13.66
N PRO A 411 23.91 21.06 14.70
CA PRO A 411 23.73 21.72 15.97
C PRO A 411 23.89 23.22 15.75
N ARG A 412 22.93 24.04 16.23
CA ARG A 412 23.08 25.50 16.25
C ARG A 412 24.38 25.84 16.99
N THR A 413 25.46 26.04 16.25
CA THR A 413 26.71 26.56 16.77
C THR A 413 26.41 27.99 17.20
N SER A 414 26.35 28.18 18.52
CA SER A 414 26.43 29.46 19.24
C SER A 414 26.11 30.69 18.39
N ALA A 415 24.82 31.06 18.34
CA ALA A 415 24.51 32.46 18.12
C ALA A 415 25.14 33.21 19.29
N SER A 416 26.24 33.91 19.00
CA SER A 416 26.82 34.94 19.84
C SER A 416 25.70 35.86 20.31
N HIS A 417 25.38 35.78 21.60
CA HIS A 417 24.65 36.83 22.30
C HIS A 417 25.54 38.09 22.31
N GLU A 418 25.48 38.87 21.23
CA GLU A 418 25.70 40.30 21.30
C GLU A 418 24.31 40.96 21.32
N GLY A 419 23.92 41.39 22.51
CA GLY A 419 22.70 42.12 22.81
C GLY A 419 22.68 42.35 24.32
N GLN A 420 23.27 43.44 24.79
CA GLN A 420 22.52 44.64 25.19
C GLN A 420 21.59 44.38 26.38
N HIS A 421 21.88 45.12 27.46
CA HIS A 421 21.14 45.21 28.71
C HIS A 421 19.60 45.14 28.61
N SER A 422 18.98 44.33 29.47
CA SER A 422 17.72 44.69 30.13
C SER A 422 17.53 43.91 31.44
N ALA A 423 17.47 44.68 32.53
CA ALA A 423 16.94 44.42 33.88
C ALA A 423 16.69 42.97 34.33
N GLY A 424 17.44 42.56 35.37
CA GLY A 424 17.10 41.39 36.18
C GLY A 424 15.83 41.66 36.98
N VAL A 425 14.86 40.75 36.88
CA VAL A 425 13.73 40.66 37.80
C VAL A 425 14.19 39.84 39.00
N SER A 426 14.16 40.45 40.18
CA SER A 426 14.51 39.79 41.45
C SER A 426 13.45 38.78 41.86
N MET A 427 13.89 37.70 42.49
CA MET A 427 13.03 36.61 43.01
C MET A 427 11.95 37.06 44.01
N GLU A 428 12.04 38.29 44.53
CA GLU A 428 11.05 38.89 45.41
C GLU A 428 9.77 39.30 44.65
N ASP A 429 9.86 39.67 43.37
CA ASP A 429 8.70 40.10 42.56
C ASP A 429 7.76 38.94 42.18
N ILE A 430 8.25 37.69 42.24
CA ILE A 430 7.47 36.48 41.94
C ILE A 430 6.69 36.02 43.18
N ALA A 431 7.18 36.33 44.39
CA ALA A 431 6.52 35.93 45.64
C ALA A 431 5.24 36.73 45.92
N ASP A 432 5.23 38.03 45.60
CA ASP A 432 4.07 38.89 45.81
C ASP A 432 2.92 38.59 44.82
N SER A 433 3.24 38.14 43.59
CA SER A 433 2.21 37.80 42.59
C SER A 433 1.49 36.47 42.84
N LEU A 434 2.02 35.60 43.72
CA LEU A 434 1.41 34.31 44.07
C LEU A 434 0.54 34.38 45.35
N GLY A 435 0.64 35.46 46.12
CA GLY A 435 -0.17 35.69 47.33
C GLY A 435 -1.61 36.12 47.05
N ASP A 436 -1.86 36.83 45.94
CA ASP A 436 -3.18 37.39 45.61
C ASP A 436 -4.11 36.44 44.82
N MET A 437 -3.70 35.20 44.58
CA MET A 437 -4.50 34.20 43.84
C MET A 437 -5.04 33.06 44.72
N LEU A 438 -4.87 33.14 46.04
CA LEU A 438 -5.32 32.12 47.02
C LEU A 438 -6.07 32.70 48.24
N LEU A 439 -6.79 33.81 48.05
CA LEU A 439 -7.95 34.24 48.84
C LEU A 439 -9.10 34.55 47.87
#